data_AF-A0A927HZD4-F1
#
_entry.id   AF-A0A927HZD4-F1
#
_cell.length_a   1.000
_cell.length_b   1.000
_cell.length_c   1.000
_cell.angle_alpha   90.00
_cell.angle_beta   90.00
_cell.angle_gamma   90.00
#
_symmetry.space_group_name_H-M   'P 1'
#
loop_
_entity.id
_entity.type
_entity.pdbx_description
1 polymer ?
#
loop_
_entity_poly.entity_id
_entity_poly.type
_entity_poly.pdbx_seq_one_letter_code
_entity_poly.pdbx_strand_id
1 'polypeptide(L)' 'MGQVIAFRRPPQPAPVGQPVLGLLSAVDFALRDLAEIMPHIALDSARQQAEACRAMLAEAFDAEIEAELGN' A
#
# COMPACT_ATOMS: atom_id res chain seq x y z
N MET A 1 -10.96 -44.24 -12.13
CA MET A 1 -10.88 -43.65 -10.78
C MET A 1 -9.64 -42.76 -10.74
N GLY A 2 -9.78 -41.45 -10.96
CA GLY A 2 -8.65 -40.52 -11.04
C GLY A 2 -8.25 -39.99 -9.66
N GLN A 3 -6.96 -40.03 -9.32
CA GLN A 3 -6.44 -39.47 -8.07
C GLN A 3 -6.15 -37.98 -8.27
N VAL A 4 -6.69 -37.14 -7.39
CA VAL A 4 -6.39 -35.70 -7.37
C VAL A 4 -5.18 -35.45 -6.48
N ILE A 5 -4.11 -34.91 -7.05
CA ILE A 5 -2.93 -34.46 -6.31
C ILE A 5 -3.15 -33.00 -5.91
N ALA A 6 -3.31 -32.75 -4.62
CA ALA A 6 -3.40 -31.39 -4.10
C ALA A 6 -2.00 -30.79 -3.96
N PHE A 7 -1.63 -29.88 -4.87
CA PHE A 7 -0.43 -29.07 -4.73
C PHE A 7 -0.64 -28.05 -3.60
N ARG A 8 -0.06 -28.32 -2.42
CA ARG A 8 0.00 -27.33 -1.35
C ARG A 8 1.24 -26.48 -1.54
N ARG A 9 1.07 -25.16 -1.63
CA ARG A 9 2.19 -24.21 -1.59
C ARG A 9 2.94 -24.42 -0.27
N PRO A 10 4.27 -24.58 -0.28
CA PRO A 10 5.05 -24.64 0.95
C PRO A 10 4.81 -23.36 1.75
N PRO A 11 4.68 -23.42 3.09
CA PRO A 11 4.58 -22.22 3.90
C PRO A 11 5.81 -21.36 3.64
N GLN A 12 5.59 -20.17 3.11
CA GLN A 12 6.67 -19.22 2.90
C GLN A 12 7.00 -18.63 4.27
N PRO A 13 8.22 -18.86 4.81
CA PRO A 13 8.61 -18.21 6.05
C PRO A 13 8.50 -16.70 5.85
N ALA A 14 7.81 -16.02 6.75
CA ALA A 14 7.78 -14.57 6.76
C ALA A 14 9.23 -14.08 6.87
N PRO A 15 9.67 -13.11 6.04
CA PRO A 15 11.03 -12.60 6.12
C PRO A 15 11.27 -12.00 7.50
N VAL A 16 12.11 -12.68 8.28
CA VAL A 16 12.51 -12.26 9.62
C VAL A 16 13.42 -11.05 9.46
N GLY A 17 13.00 -9.89 9.98
CA GLY A 17 13.82 -8.68 9.99
C GLY A 17 13.50 -7.63 8.92
N GLN A 18 12.31 -7.65 8.29
CA GLN A 18 11.89 -6.45 7.57
C GLN A 18 11.76 -5.28 8.55
N PRO A 19 12.38 -4.11 8.28
CA PRO A 19 12.17 -2.93 9.10
C PRO A 19 10.68 -2.65 9.09
N VAL A 20 10.05 -2.71 10.27
CA VAL A 20 8.68 -2.26 10.43
C VAL A 20 8.74 -0.74 10.26
N LEU A 21 8.33 -0.28 9.08
CA LEU A 21 8.17 1.15 8.84
C LEU A 21 7.18 1.69 9.87
N GLY A 22 7.51 2.84 10.45
CA GLY A 22 6.51 3.61 11.21
C GLY A 22 5.32 3.91 10.30
N LEU A 23 4.12 3.99 10.88
CA LEU A 23 2.90 4.16 10.10
C LEU A 23 2.96 5.40 9.19
N LEU A 24 3.48 6.52 9.71
CA LEU A 24 3.68 7.76 8.95
C LEU A 24 4.64 7.57 7.77
N SER A 25 5.80 6.93 7.97
CA SER A 25 6.73 6.71 6.86
C SER A 25 6.15 5.75 5.83
N ALA A 26 5.40 4.73 6.25
CA ALA A 26 4.69 3.83 5.32
C ALA A 26 3.67 4.58 4.44
N VAL A 27 2.94 5.55 5.00
CA VAL A 27 1.99 6.37 4.25
C VAL A 27 2.72 7.35 3.30
N ASP A 28 3.81 7.98 3.72
CA ASP A 28 4.64 8.83 2.84
C ASP A 28 5.20 8.03 1.64
N PHE A 29 5.68 6.81 1.86
CA PHE A 29 6.09 5.92 0.77
C PHE A 29 4.93 5.60 -0.17
N ALA A 30 3.77 5.22 0.36
CA ALA A 30 2.59 4.91 -0.45
C ALA A 30 2.13 6.10 -1.32
N LEU A 31 2.20 7.33 -0.80
CA LEU A 31 1.85 8.53 -1.55
C LEU A 31 2.81 8.79 -2.72
N ARG A 32 4.10 8.53 -2.54
CA ARG A 32 5.13 8.64 -3.60
C ARG A 32 4.94 7.55 -4.64
N ASP A 33 4.76 6.31 -4.21
CA ASP A 33 4.54 5.17 -5.09
C ASP A 33 3.29 5.38 -5.95
N LEU A 34 2.20 5.87 -5.36
CA LEU A 34 0.97 6.18 -6.10
C LEU A 34 1.20 7.26 -7.16
N ALA A 35 1.95 8.32 -6.84
CA ALA A 35 2.29 9.36 -7.79
C ALA A 35 3.19 8.85 -8.93
N GLU A 36 4.11 7.93 -8.63
CA GLU A 36 4.99 7.31 -9.62
C GLU A 36 4.22 6.39 -10.58
N ILE A 37 3.32 5.55 -10.07
CA ILE A 37 2.63 4.56 -10.92
C ILE A 37 1.45 5.15 -11.70
N MET A 38 0.83 6.23 -11.21
CA MET A 38 -0.37 6.85 -11.81
C MET A 38 -0.27 7.09 -13.33
N PRO A 39 0.82 7.68 -13.86
CA PRO A 39 1.01 7.89 -15.30
C PRO A 39 1.03 6.60 -16.12
N HIS A 40 1.34 5.46 -15.50
CA HIS A 40 1.44 4.15 -16.14
C HIS A 40 0.13 3.36 -16.08
N ILE A 41 -0.90 3.87 -15.38
CA ILE A 41 -2.21 3.23 -15.32
C ILE A 41 -2.98 3.54 -16.61
N ALA A 42 -3.14 2.53 -17.47
CA ALA A 42 -3.84 2.67 -18.75
C ALA A 42 -5.36 2.75 -18.61
N LEU A 43 -5.94 2.10 -17.59
CA LEU A 43 -7.38 2.06 -17.38
C LEU A 43 -7.84 3.29 -16.58
N ASP A 44 -8.71 4.11 -17.17
CA ASP A 44 -9.16 5.37 -16.55
C ASP A 44 -9.87 5.17 -15.20
N SER A 45 -10.65 4.10 -15.04
CA SER A 45 -11.29 3.79 -13.75
C SER A 45 -10.27 3.44 -12.67
N ALA A 46 -9.20 2.72 -13.03
CA ALA A 46 -8.11 2.43 -12.10
C ALA A 46 -7.32 3.70 -11.75
N ARG A 47 -7.17 4.64 -12.71
CA ARG A 47 -6.52 5.93 -12.45
C ARG A 47 -7.35 6.76 -11.47
N GLN A 48 -8.66 6.86 -11.68
CA GLN A 48 -9.58 7.54 -10.75
C GLN A 48 -9.56 6.93 -9.35
N GLN A 49 -9.52 5.60 -9.24
CA GLN A 49 -9.41 4.91 -7.96
C GLN A 49 -8.07 5.21 -7.28
N ALA A 50 -6.96 5.18 -8.01
CA ALA A 50 -5.65 5.52 -7.47
C ALA A 50 -5.59 6.96 -6.97
N GLU A 51 -6.21 7.90 -7.69
CA GLU A 51 -6.27 9.30 -7.30
C GLU A 51 -7.13 9.53 -6.06
N ALA A 52 -8.29 8.87 -5.97
CA ALA A 52 -9.13 8.89 -4.77
C ALA A 52 -8.40 8.29 -3.54
N CYS A 53 -7.68 7.18 -3.75
CA CYS A 53 -6.87 6.55 -2.70
C CYS A 53 -5.77 7.50 -2.22
N ARG A 54 -5.04 8.13 -3.16
CA ARG A 54 -3.98 9.09 -2.86
C ARG A 54 -4.51 10.30 -2.08
N ALA A 55 -5.66 10.85 -2.47
CA ALA A 55 -6.28 11.97 -1.77
C ALA A 55 -6.65 11.60 -0.31
N MET A 56 -7.33 10.47 -0.12
CA MET A 56 -7.70 9.99 1.22
C MET A 56 -6.47 9.77 2.11
N LEU A 57 -5.40 9.18 1.57
CA LEU A 57 -4.16 8.97 2.33
C LEU A 57 -3.44 10.27 2.68
N ALA A 58 -3.43 11.25 1.77
CA ALA A 58 -2.81 12.55 2.02
C ALA A 58 -3.55 13.32 3.11
N GLU A 59 -4.90 13.36 3.05
CA GLU A 59 -5.72 13.99 4.07
C GLU A 59 -5.50 13.37 5.46
N ALA A 60 -5.45 12.04 5.55
CA ALA A 60 -5.19 11.35 6.82
C ALA A 60 -3.77 11.61 7.35
N PHE A 61 -2.78 11.69 6.45
CA PHE A 61 -1.40 11.97 6.81
C PHE A 61 -1.22 13.38 7.34
N ASP A 62 -1.75 14.38 6.63
CA ASP A 62 -1.67 15.78 7.02
C ASP A 62 -2.38 16.01 8.38
N ALA A 63 -3.55 15.41 8.59
CA ALA A 63 -4.27 15.49 9.85
C ALA A 63 -3.47 14.91 11.04
N GLU A 64 -2.77 13.80 10.84
CA GLU A 64 -1.92 13.20 11.89
C GLU A 64 -0.70 14.08 12.18
N ILE A 65 -0.06 14.65 11.15
CA ILE A 65 1.06 15.57 11.32
C ILE A 65 0.63 16.83 12.08
N GLU A 66 -0.53 17.39 11.75
CA GLU A 66 -1.08 18.54 12.49
C GLU A 66 -1.37 18.19 13.96
N ALA A 67 -1.90 16.99 14.23
CA ALA A 67 -2.16 16.51 15.58
C ALA A 67 -0.87 16.32 16.41
N GLU A 68 0.20 15.82 15.80
CA GLU A 68 1.51 15.69 16.46
C GLU A 68 2.16 17.04 16.75
N LEU A 69 2.00 18.04 15.86
CA LEU A 69 2.59 19.38 16.01
C LEU A 69 1.82 20.31 16.94
N GLY A 70 0.52 20.06 17.13
CA GLY A 70 -0.35 20.85 18.01
C GLY A 70 -0.29 20.47 19.49
N ASN A 71 0.48 19.43 19.83
CA ASN A 71 0.63 18.86 21.17
C ASN A 71 1.99 19.23 21.79
#